data_AF-A0A6B9ZHS9-F1
#
_entry.id   AF-A0A6B9ZHS9-F1
#
_cell.length_a   1.000
_cell.length_b   1.000
_cell.length_c   1.000
_cell.angle_alpha   90.00
_cell.angle_beta   90.00
_cell.angle_gamma   90.00
#
_symmetry.space_group_name_H-M   'P 1'
#
loop_
_entity.id
_entity.type
_entity.pdbx_description
1 polymer ?
#
loop_
_entity_poly.entity_id
_entity_poly.type
_entity_poly.pdbx_seq_one_letter_code
_entity_poly.pdbx_strand_id
1 'polypeptide(L)'
;MKKIALLLSLLFISITTFSQDSPAERQLIEKTLSLYFDGWATGDTVKVRQAMHASCHLKNYRDGKFTDYTRNQYLSLFKPHPRPQNLQTRIVSIDITNNMGSAKIEINTGKDLFTDYFNLMKTDEGWVIADKVSTRTPQVIGDTYVEAGKKVDSMYNSYNSHTPGAAVAIVKDGKVVFQKGYGMADLDHGIPITPQTVFNIASVSKQFTAFAIYLLASESKITLEDDVRKHIPELPDYGTIIKVKHLLAHTSGLRDQAALSSLAGKRSGDVETTEQDLKLIVRQQSLNFPPGTAFGYCNTGYTLLAEIIRRVTGQSIAIYTQEKMFKPLGMASTRFSDNYETVIKNKAESYELINGVYYHHPLNASNTGPSNLLTTVEDLTKWVLNFEHPVVGTPEMIKAFNEASYLNNGQKVILRISGDGDTLFHAKGQNLSNFLGIAMISHGGHAAAFRTFMGRFPGERLAIIALSNDEHNERLNARWQMAGFYIKDKLKPEKLALTAAPQPTVKQVVKYTDNLKDFAGEYHSEELGTDYTLIVCGDVLVMTHLRLRDVTLNRMGEGQFSGAGPETFPFEMTFLRDDKHTVTGFKISNFGVKDLKFVRKK
;
A
#
# COMPACT_ATOMS: atom_id res chain seq x y z
N MET A 1 -9.01 54.74 -52.29
CA MET A 1 -9.19 53.27 -52.13
C MET A 1 -8.87 52.95 -50.68
N LYS A 2 -9.86 52.68 -49.83
CA LYS A 2 -10.22 51.33 -49.32
C LYS A 2 -8.98 50.59 -48.76
N LYS A 3 -8.88 50.09 -47.52
CA LYS A 3 -9.89 49.78 -46.50
C LYS A 3 -9.18 49.14 -45.26
N ILE A 4 -9.88 49.10 -44.10
CA ILE A 4 -9.74 48.18 -42.93
C ILE A 4 -8.63 48.52 -41.92
N ALA A 5 -8.87 49.07 -40.71
CA ALA A 5 -9.78 48.77 -39.59
C ALA A 5 -9.31 47.61 -38.68
N LEU A 6 -8.89 47.89 -37.44
CA LEU A 6 -9.41 47.20 -36.25
C LEU A 6 -9.14 47.96 -34.93
N LEU A 7 -10.26 48.31 -34.29
CA LEU A 7 -10.52 48.65 -32.88
C LEU A 7 -9.53 48.10 -31.84
N LEU A 8 -9.03 48.99 -30.98
CA LEU A 8 -8.59 48.70 -29.60
C LEU A 8 -9.79 48.97 -28.66
N SER A 9 -10.55 47.92 -28.35
CA SER A 9 -11.56 47.95 -27.29
C SER A 9 -10.91 47.62 -25.94
N LEU A 10 -11.01 48.56 -25.00
CA LEU A 10 -10.72 48.37 -23.58
C LEU A 10 -11.49 47.16 -23.02
N LEU A 11 -10.78 46.10 -22.64
CA LEU A 11 -11.30 45.09 -21.71
C LEU A 11 -10.99 45.55 -20.28
N PHE A 12 -12.01 46.03 -19.56
CA PHE A 12 -12.00 46.01 -18.11
C PHE A 12 -12.04 44.54 -17.67
N ILE A 13 -10.88 43.99 -17.32
CA ILE A 13 -10.82 42.73 -16.56
C ILE A 13 -11.10 43.10 -15.11
N SER A 14 -12.34 42.91 -14.70
CA SER A 14 -12.69 42.78 -13.28
C SER A 14 -11.98 41.54 -12.76
N ILE A 15 -10.82 41.72 -12.13
CA ILE A 15 -10.16 40.66 -11.35
C ILE A 15 -11.06 40.42 -10.14
N THR A 16 -11.96 39.44 -10.24
CA THR A 16 -12.48 38.78 -9.05
C THR A 16 -11.31 38.01 -8.45
N THR A 17 -10.65 38.63 -7.47
CA THR A 17 -9.72 37.95 -6.58
C THR A 17 -10.48 36.84 -5.88
N PHE A 18 -10.33 35.60 -6.34
CA PHE A 18 -10.56 34.45 -5.49
C PHE A 18 -9.55 34.55 -4.35
N SER A 19 -10.05 34.88 -3.16
CA SER A 19 -9.27 34.91 -1.91
C SER A 19 -8.66 33.53 -1.69
N GLN A 20 -7.39 33.36 -2.03
CA GLN A 20 -6.57 32.28 -1.48
C GLN A 20 -6.50 32.48 0.04
N ASP A 21 -6.67 31.39 0.80
CA ASP A 21 -6.48 31.34 2.24
C ASP A 21 -5.17 32.05 2.63
N SER A 22 -5.24 33.28 3.14
CA SER A 22 -4.00 33.90 3.64
C SER A 22 -3.60 33.13 4.91
N PRO A 23 -2.34 32.68 5.04
CA PRO A 23 -1.86 32.00 6.25
C PRO A 23 -2.17 32.76 7.54
N ALA A 24 -2.31 34.09 7.46
CA ALA A 24 -2.70 34.95 8.57
C ALA A 24 -4.17 34.73 9.03
N GLU A 25 -5.13 34.57 8.11
CA GLU A 25 -6.54 34.33 8.47
C GLU A 25 -6.71 32.98 9.16
N ARG A 26 -6.02 31.96 8.66
CA ARG A 26 -6.03 30.63 9.28
C ARG A 26 -5.53 30.68 10.72
N GLN A 27 -4.40 31.36 10.97
CA GLN A 27 -3.86 31.51 12.33
C GLN A 27 -4.83 32.24 13.27
N LEU A 28 -5.60 33.22 12.78
CA LEU A 28 -6.60 33.93 13.58
C LEU A 28 -7.80 33.03 13.93
N ILE A 29 -8.25 32.18 13.00
CA ILE A 29 -9.26 31.17 13.26
C ILE A 29 -8.75 30.15 14.29
N GLU A 30 -7.53 29.64 14.12
CA GLU A 30 -6.92 28.69 15.07
C GLU A 30 -6.80 29.29 16.47
N LYS A 31 -6.46 30.58 16.59
CA LYS A 31 -6.45 31.31 17.86
C LYS A 31 -7.84 31.41 18.49
N THR A 32 -8.87 31.69 17.69
CA THR A 32 -10.26 31.77 18.13
C THR A 32 -10.75 30.41 18.67
N LEU A 33 -10.47 29.34 17.94
CA LEU A 33 -10.81 27.98 18.33
C LEU A 33 -10.03 27.55 19.58
N SER A 34 -8.76 27.90 19.67
CA SER A 34 -7.93 27.62 20.85
C SER A 34 -8.49 28.30 22.10
N LEU A 35 -8.91 29.57 22.00
CA LEU A 35 -9.57 30.30 23.08
C LEU A 35 -10.89 29.62 23.51
N TYR A 36 -11.71 29.21 22.54
CA TYR A 36 -12.94 28.46 22.81
C TYR A 36 -12.65 27.17 23.57
N PHE A 37 -11.72 26.34 23.08
CA PHE A 37 -11.43 25.04 23.68
C PHE A 37 -10.74 25.14 25.02
N ASP A 38 -9.91 26.15 25.23
CA ASP A 38 -9.32 26.39 26.54
C ASP A 38 -10.41 26.74 27.57
N GLY A 39 -11.30 27.66 27.21
CA GLY A 39 -12.46 27.99 28.06
C GLY A 39 -13.39 26.79 28.29
N TRP A 40 -13.66 26.03 27.24
CA TRP A 40 -14.48 24.83 27.31
C TRP A 40 -13.86 23.76 28.21
N ALA A 41 -12.54 23.59 28.14
CA ALA A 41 -11.79 22.61 28.91
C ALA A 41 -11.65 22.96 30.40
N THR A 42 -11.73 24.24 30.77
CA THR A 42 -11.59 24.70 32.16
C THR A 42 -12.90 25.19 32.77
N GLY A 43 -14.00 25.15 32.01
CA GLY A 43 -15.27 25.76 32.44
C GLY A 43 -15.23 27.29 32.56
N ASP A 44 -14.28 27.96 31.89
CA ASP A 44 -14.14 29.41 31.90
C ASP A 44 -15.10 30.04 30.87
N THR A 45 -16.23 30.51 31.38
CA THR A 45 -17.28 31.13 30.56
C THR A 45 -16.86 32.45 29.91
N VAL A 46 -15.82 33.13 30.41
CA VAL A 46 -15.33 34.38 29.81
C VAL A 46 -14.66 34.08 28.48
N LYS A 47 -13.76 33.08 28.45
CA LYS A 47 -13.07 32.63 27.24
C LYS A 47 -14.05 32.06 26.20
N VAL A 48 -14.97 31.19 26.63
CA VAL A 48 -16.00 30.63 25.74
C VAL A 48 -16.87 31.74 25.14
N ARG A 49 -17.29 32.72 25.96
CA ARG A 49 -18.08 33.86 25.50
C ARG A 49 -17.33 34.72 24.50
N GLN A 50 -16.05 34.99 24.73
CA GLN A 50 -15.23 35.83 23.86
C GLN A 50 -15.02 35.19 22.47
N ALA A 51 -14.90 33.87 22.40
CA ALA A 51 -14.74 33.17 21.12
C ALA A 51 -16.03 33.05 20.30
N MET A 52 -17.19 33.42 20.85
CA MET A 52 -18.50 33.18 20.25
C MET A 52 -19.29 34.46 20.00
N HIS A 53 -19.84 34.60 18.80
CA HIS A 53 -20.74 35.70 18.47
C HIS A 53 -22.00 35.70 19.36
N ALA A 54 -22.59 36.87 19.60
CA ALA A 54 -23.75 37.00 20.50
C ALA A 54 -24.99 36.21 20.07
N SER A 55 -25.16 36.03 18.76
CA SER A 55 -26.24 35.25 18.16
C SER A 55 -25.92 33.76 17.99
N CYS A 56 -24.81 33.26 18.54
CA CYS A 56 -24.37 31.91 18.25
C CYS A 56 -25.36 30.85 18.76
N HIS A 57 -25.71 29.92 17.87
CA HIS A 57 -26.53 28.75 18.17
C HIS A 57 -25.69 27.48 18.20
N LEU A 58 -26.00 26.63 19.19
CA LEU A 58 -25.31 25.36 19.41
C LEU A 58 -26.28 24.21 19.31
N LYS A 59 -26.15 23.46 18.24
CA LYS A 59 -26.95 22.27 17.96
C LYS A 59 -26.20 21.06 18.48
N ASN A 60 -26.76 20.39 19.48
CA ASN A 60 -26.20 19.19 20.07
C ASN A 60 -27.12 18.01 19.81
N TYR A 61 -26.59 16.95 19.24
CA TYR A 61 -27.28 15.66 19.12
C TYR A 61 -26.53 14.63 19.97
N ARG A 62 -27.22 14.11 21.00
CA ARG A 62 -26.65 13.15 21.95
C ARG A 62 -27.72 12.16 22.39
N ASP A 63 -27.37 10.88 22.43
CA ASP A 63 -28.24 9.80 22.92
C ASP A 63 -29.65 9.81 22.29
N GLY A 64 -29.72 10.04 20.98
CA GLY A 64 -30.98 10.09 20.23
C GLY A 64 -31.75 11.41 20.36
N LYS A 65 -31.30 12.35 21.20
CA LYS A 65 -31.97 13.61 21.50
C LYS A 65 -31.25 14.79 20.86
N PHE A 66 -31.99 15.59 20.11
CA PHE A 66 -31.56 16.89 19.60
C PHE A 66 -31.83 17.99 20.63
N THR A 67 -30.90 18.92 20.79
CA THR A 67 -31.06 20.12 21.62
C THR A 67 -30.38 21.30 20.95
N ASP A 68 -31.08 22.42 20.88
CA ASP A 68 -30.55 23.71 20.39
C ASP A 68 -30.39 24.65 21.57
N TYR A 69 -29.18 25.16 21.78
CA TYR A 69 -28.86 26.13 22.81
C TYR A 69 -28.54 27.49 22.19
N THR A 70 -29.13 28.54 22.75
CA THR A 70 -28.56 29.88 22.61
C THR A 70 -27.21 29.96 23.33
N ARG A 71 -26.34 30.91 22.94
CA ARG A 71 -25.05 31.15 23.64
C ARG A 71 -25.22 31.25 25.17
N ASN A 72 -26.21 31.97 25.67
CA ASN A 72 -26.40 32.15 27.11
C ASN A 72 -26.82 30.85 27.81
N GLN A 73 -27.72 30.06 27.21
CA GLN A 73 -28.08 28.75 27.74
C GLN A 73 -26.88 27.82 27.75
N TYR A 74 -26.05 27.84 26.70
CA TYR A 74 -24.84 27.03 26.64
C TYR A 74 -23.82 27.41 27.71
N LEU A 75 -23.55 28.71 27.88
CA LEU A 75 -22.65 29.21 28.92
C LEU A 75 -23.11 28.84 30.34
N SER A 76 -24.43 28.74 30.58
CA SER A 76 -24.97 28.33 31.88
C SER A 76 -24.65 26.88 32.27
N LEU A 77 -24.22 26.05 31.30
CA LEU A 77 -23.85 24.65 31.54
C LEU A 77 -22.45 24.50 32.14
N PHE A 78 -21.62 25.54 32.10
CA PHE A 78 -20.23 25.48 32.55
C PHE A 78 -20.09 25.82 34.02
N LYS A 79 -19.19 25.10 34.69
CA LYS A 79 -18.71 25.38 36.04
C LYS A 79 -17.18 25.35 35.99
N PRO A 80 -16.46 26.34 36.57
CA PRO A 80 -15.01 26.33 36.55
C PRO A 80 -14.42 25.04 37.14
N HIS A 81 -13.44 24.46 36.46
CA HIS A 81 -12.73 23.26 36.90
C HIS A 81 -11.31 23.18 36.30
N PRO A 82 -10.39 22.39 36.87
CA PRO A 82 -9.10 22.13 36.25
C PRO A 82 -9.26 21.48 34.86
N ARG A 83 -8.29 21.73 33.97
CA ARG A 83 -8.26 21.10 32.65
C ARG A 83 -8.11 19.57 32.79
N PRO A 84 -8.97 18.76 32.17
CA PRO A 84 -8.83 17.30 32.20
C PRO A 84 -7.51 16.86 31.52
N GLN A 85 -6.76 15.96 32.17
CA GLN A 85 -5.47 15.48 31.66
C GLN A 85 -5.58 14.74 30.32
N ASN A 86 -6.70 14.05 30.08
CA ASN A 86 -6.91 13.22 28.89
C ASN A 86 -7.64 13.94 27.76
N LEU A 87 -7.89 15.25 27.88
CA LEU A 87 -8.60 16.00 26.85
C LEU A 87 -7.65 16.39 25.72
N GLN A 88 -7.93 15.90 24.52
CA GLN A 88 -7.21 16.25 23.29
C GLN A 88 -8.18 16.80 22.25
N THR A 89 -7.73 17.81 21.51
CA THR A 89 -8.47 18.43 20.41
C THR A 89 -7.58 18.49 19.18
N ARG A 90 -8.09 18.07 18.02
CA ARG A 90 -7.37 18.10 16.75
C ARG A 90 -8.21 18.79 15.69
N ILE A 91 -7.67 19.86 15.10
CA ILE A 91 -8.27 20.51 13.95
C ILE A 91 -8.08 19.59 12.74
N VAL A 92 -9.19 19.12 12.17
CA VAL A 92 -9.21 18.20 11.01
C VAL A 92 -9.19 18.99 9.71
N SER A 93 -9.97 20.07 9.64
CA SER A 93 -9.95 21.01 8.52
C SER A 93 -10.36 22.40 8.97
N ILE A 94 -9.85 23.40 8.25
CA ILE A 94 -10.34 24.79 8.25
C ILE A 94 -10.47 25.18 6.79
N ASP A 95 -11.64 25.65 6.40
CA ASP A 95 -11.94 26.15 5.06
C ASP A 95 -12.40 27.61 5.21
N ILE A 96 -11.79 28.54 4.47
CA ILE A 96 -12.07 29.99 4.56
C ILE A 96 -12.58 30.50 3.21
N THR A 97 -13.64 31.29 3.24
CA THR A 97 -14.21 31.96 2.08
C THR A 97 -14.53 33.41 2.43
N ASN A 98 -13.63 34.33 2.07
CA ASN A 98 -13.73 35.75 2.42
C ASN A 98 -13.88 35.96 3.94
N ASN A 99 -15.05 36.42 4.38
CA ASN A 99 -15.36 36.70 5.78
C ASN A 99 -16.09 35.55 6.47
N MET A 100 -16.18 34.38 5.83
CA MET A 100 -16.79 33.17 6.37
C MET A 100 -15.73 32.07 6.49
N GLY A 101 -15.87 31.22 7.50
CA GLY A 101 -15.00 30.09 7.71
C GLY A 101 -15.79 28.90 8.23
N SER A 102 -15.26 27.70 8.02
CA SER A 102 -15.73 26.50 8.69
C SER A 102 -14.57 25.71 9.23
N ALA A 103 -14.76 25.06 10.37
CA ALA A 103 -13.75 24.20 10.97
C ALA A 103 -14.37 22.88 11.44
N LYS A 104 -13.68 21.78 11.16
CA LYS A 104 -13.99 20.45 11.67
C LYS A 104 -12.97 20.07 12.74
N ILE A 105 -13.43 19.73 13.93
CA ILE A 105 -12.53 19.46 15.06
C ILE A 105 -12.92 18.17 15.75
N GLU A 106 -11.94 17.29 15.90
CA GLU A 106 -12.05 16.03 16.62
C GLU A 106 -11.68 16.24 18.08
N ILE A 107 -12.51 15.72 18.99
CA ILE A 107 -12.38 15.91 20.43
C ILE A 107 -12.38 14.54 21.10
N ASN A 108 -11.34 14.28 21.88
CA ASN A 108 -11.21 13.08 22.69
C ASN A 108 -11.18 13.47 24.17
N THR A 109 -12.19 13.05 24.94
CA THR A 109 -12.27 13.32 26.39
C THR A 109 -11.67 12.20 27.25
N GLY A 110 -11.12 11.16 26.61
CA GLY A 110 -10.74 9.88 27.24
C GLY A 110 -11.91 8.91 27.40
N LYS A 111 -13.15 9.41 27.42
CA LYS A 111 -14.38 8.59 27.45
C LYS A 111 -15.12 8.60 26.12
N ASP A 112 -15.18 9.76 25.46
CA ASP A 112 -15.88 9.95 24.21
C ASP A 112 -14.90 10.48 23.14
N LEU A 113 -15.00 9.94 21.93
CA LEU A 113 -14.40 10.50 20.71
C LEU A 113 -15.53 11.01 19.81
N PHE A 114 -15.57 12.31 19.55
CA PHE A 114 -16.60 12.92 18.72
C PHE A 114 -16.05 14.09 17.91
N THR A 115 -16.85 14.57 16.96
CA THR A 115 -16.50 15.72 16.11
C THR A 115 -17.46 16.87 16.34
N ASP A 116 -16.89 18.06 16.46
CA ASP A 116 -17.61 19.32 16.40
C ASP A 116 -17.34 20.02 15.06
N TYR A 117 -18.40 20.58 14.49
CA TYR A 117 -18.34 21.46 13.32
C TYR A 117 -18.64 22.88 13.74
N PHE A 118 -17.81 23.80 13.28
CA PHE A 118 -17.90 25.22 13.59
C PHE A 118 -18.10 25.99 12.29
N ASN A 119 -19.07 26.89 12.27
CA ASN A 119 -19.12 27.98 11.31
C ASN A 119 -18.57 29.22 11.99
N LEU A 120 -17.65 29.91 11.33
CA LEU A 120 -17.01 31.12 11.81
C LEU A 120 -17.30 32.27 10.86
N MET A 121 -17.28 33.48 11.40
CA MET A 121 -17.38 34.70 10.62
C MET A 121 -16.35 35.72 11.12
N LYS A 122 -15.84 36.53 10.19
CA LYS A 122 -14.94 37.64 10.48
C LYS A 122 -15.76 38.89 10.77
N THR A 123 -15.46 39.53 11.88
CA THR A 123 -16.02 40.82 12.33
C THR A 123 -14.92 41.86 12.45
N ASP A 124 -15.28 43.11 12.74
CA ASP A 124 -14.30 44.18 12.99
C ASP A 124 -13.42 43.88 14.22
N GLU A 125 -13.88 43.01 15.13
CA GLU A 125 -13.15 42.56 16.32
C GLU A 125 -12.33 41.28 16.07
N GLY A 126 -12.39 40.72 14.87
CA GLY A 126 -11.72 39.48 14.48
C GLY A 126 -12.69 38.32 14.20
N TRP A 127 -12.14 37.10 14.17
CA TRP A 127 -12.92 35.88 13.93
C TRP A 127 -13.70 35.46 15.18
N VAL A 128 -14.94 35.05 14.97
CA VAL A 128 -15.82 34.53 16.02
C VAL A 128 -16.58 33.31 15.53
N ILE A 129 -16.95 32.42 16.45
CA ILE A 129 -17.82 31.28 16.17
C ILE A 129 -19.25 31.79 16.02
N ALA A 130 -19.80 31.61 14.81
CA ALA A 130 -21.17 31.98 14.46
C ALA A 130 -22.15 30.85 14.79
N ASP A 131 -21.80 29.60 14.50
CA ASP A 131 -22.62 28.42 14.83
C ASP A 131 -21.74 27.23 15.19
N LYS A 132 -22.30 26.32 15.98
CA LYS A 132 -21.66 25.05 16.31
C LYS A 132 -22.63 23.89 16.22
N VAL A 133 -22.18 22.79 15.61
CA VAL A 133 -22.88 21.51 15.61
C VAL A 133 -22.00 20.47 16.31
N SER A 134 -22.58 19.77 17.28
CA SER A 134 -21.93 18.71 18.04
C SER A 134 -22.75 17.43 17.93
N THR A 135 -22.15 16.35 17.44
CA THR A 135 -22.78 15.03 17.48
C THR A 135 -22.01 14.19 18.49
N ARG A 136 -22.46 14.19 19.75
CA ARG A 136 -21.98 13.28 20.78
C ARG A 136 -22.72 11.95 20.67
N THR A 137 -22.69 11.34 19.49
CA THR A 137 -23.13 9.97 19.35
C THR A 137 -22.06 9.12 20.00
N PRO A 138 -22.33 8.42 21.11
CA PRO A 138 -21.33 7.54 21.68
C PRO A 138 -21.02 6.50 20.61
N GLN A 139 -19.77 6.43 20.17
CA GLN A 139 -19.26 5.14 19.76
C GLN A 139 -19.27 4.31 21.05
N VAL A 140 -20.36 3.54 21.26
CA VAL A 140 -20.41 2.49 22.28
C VAL A 140 -19.44 1.39 21.85
N ILE A 141 -18.17 1.73 22.01
CA ILE A 141 -17.01 0.86 21.96
C ILE A 141 -16.87 0.48 23.43
N GLY A 142 -17.18 -0.77 23.78
CA GLY A 142 -17.13 -1.23 25.17
C GLY A 142 -15.77 -0.90 25.82
N ASP A 143 -15.75 -0.71 27.13
CA ASP A 143 -14.55 -0.27 27.89
C ASP A 143 -13.28 -1.06 27.54
N THR A 144 -13.42 -2.35 27.17
CA THR A 144 -12.34 -3.22 26.72
C THR A 144 -11.65 -2.76 25.43
N TYR A 145 -12.39 -2.22 24.46
CA TYR A 145 -11.83 -1.76 23.19
C TYR A 145 -11.16 -0.38 23.32
N VAL A 146 -11.60 0.45 24.27
CA VAL A 146 -10.92 1.71 24.60
C VAL A 146 -9.53 1.42 25.17
N GLU A 147 -9.42 0.46 26.09
CA GLU A 147 -8.12 0.04 26.63
C GLU A 147 -7.23 -0.62 25.58
N ALA A 148 -7.78 -1.51 24.74
CA ALA A 148 -7.05 -2.08 23.61
C ALA A 148 -6.54 -0.99 22.66
N GLY A 149 -7.38 0.01 22.36
CA GLY A 149 -7.03 1.16 21.52
C GLY A 149 -5.89 1.99 22.10
N LYS A 150 -5.85 2.25 23.42
CA LYS A 150 -4.72 2.93 24.08
C LYS A 150 -3.43 2.12 23.97
N LYS A 151 -3.51 0.79 24.06
CA LYS A 151 -2.35 -0.08 23.87
C LYS A 151 -1.84 -0.04 22.43
N VAL A 152 -2.74 -0.07 21.45
CA VAL A 152 -2.39 0.15 20.04
C VAL A 152 -1.71 1.51 19.87
N ASP A 153 -2.27 2.58 20.45
CA ASP A 153 -1.72 3.94 20.37
C ASP A 153 -0.26 4.02 20.83
N SER A 154 0.02 3.41 21.99
CA SER A 154 1.37 3.40 22.58
C SER A 154 2.44 2.74 21.70
N MET A 155 2.05 1.85 20.78
CA MET A 155 2.95 1.17 19.86
C MET A 155 3.50 2.09 18.77
N TYR A 156 2.99 3.32 18.62
CA TYR A 156 3.39 4.25 17.57
C TYR A 156 4.04 5.52 18.12
N ASN A 157 4.36 5.57 19.43
CA ASN A 157 4.94 6.73 20.11
C ASN A 157 6.29 7.25 19.57
N SER A 158 7.01 6.48 18.75
CA SER A 158 8.25 6.96 18.14
C SER A 158 8.00 7.89 16.96
N TYR A 159 6.85 7.75 16.29
CA TYR A 159 6.52 8.59 15.16
C TYR A 159 6.17 10.00 15.65
N ASN A 160 6.83 10.99 15.08
CA ASN A 160 6.73 12.38 15.49
C ASN A 160 6.79 13.30 14.26
N SER A 161 6.96 14.61 14.47
CA SER A 161 6.98 15.58 13.39
C SER A 161 8.20 15.55 12.47
N HIS A 162 9.21 14.74 12.79
CA HIS A 162 10.45 14.62 12.01
C HIS A 162 10.63 13.22 11.41
N THR A 163 9.62 12.37 11.51
CA THR A 163 9.68 11.01 10.98
C THR A 163 8.56 10.80 9.95
N PRO A 164 8.74 9.89 8.99
CA PRO A 164 7.63 9.26 8.29
C PRO A 164 6.68 8.58 9.30
N GLY A 165 5.74 7.78 8.84
CA GLY A 165 4.80 7.19 9.77
C GLY A 165 3.94 6.05 9.25
N ALA A 166 2.80 5.92 9.92
CA ALA A 166 1.82 4.89 9.63
C ALA A 166 0.39 5.35 9.88
N ALA A 167 -0.55 4.74 9.17
CA ALA A 167 -1.97 4.75 9.48
C ALA A 167 -2.44 3.33 9.84
N VAL A 168 -3.29 3.23 10.85
CA VAL A 168 -3.78 1.95 11.39
C VAL A 168 -5.28 2.01 11.54
N ALA A 169 -5.96 0.89 11.21
CA ALA A 169 -7.35 0.68 11.56
C ALA A 169 -7.59 -0.75 12.07
N ILE A 170 -8.51 -0.88 13.03
CA ILE A 170 -8.98 -2.14 13.58
C ILE A 170 -10.49 -2.21 13.40
N VAL A 171 -10.96 -3.28 12.77
CA VAL A 171 -12.38 -3.62 12.65
C VAL A 171 -12.64 -4.80 13.57
N LYS A 172 -13.65 -4.70 14.44
CA LYS A 172 -14.05 -5.76 15.35
C LYS A 172 -15.58 -5.83 15.43
N ASP A 173 -16.11 -7.03 15.27
CA ASP A 173 -17.55 -7.33 15.34
C ASP A 173 -18.40 -6.43 14.44
N GLY A 174 -17.93 -6.20 13.21
CA GLY A 174 -18.62 -5.38 12.21
C GLY A 174 -18.52 -3.87 12.47
N LYS A 175 -17.66 -3.41 13.37
CA LYS A 175 -17.46 -1.99 13.69
C LYS A 175 -16.00 -1.59 13.60
N VAL A 176 -15.73 -0.35 13.16
CA VAL A 176 -14.40 0.25 13.28
C VAL A 176 -14.21 0.66 14.75
N VAL A 177 -13.31 -0.02 15.46
CA VAL A 177 -13.07 0.19 16.90
C VAL A 177 -11.80 0.98 17.19
N PHE A 178 -10.94 1.15 16.19
CA PHE A 178 -9.74 1.98 16.27
C PHE A 178 -9.34 2.46 14.88
N GLN A 179 -8.97 3.72 14.74
CA GLN A 179 -8.44 4.25 13.48
C GLN A 179 -7.63 5.53 13.75
N LYS A 180 -6.34 5.54 13.41
CA LYS A 180 -5.44 6.68 13.70
C LYS A 180 -4.25 6.74 12.73
N GLY A 181 -3.74 7.95 12.50
CA GLY A 181 -2.50 8.21 11.78
C GLY A 181 -1.42 8.74 12.72
N TYR A 182 -0.16 8.47 12.39
CA TYR A 182 1.03 8.81 13.17
C TYR A 182 2.15 9.27 12.24
N GLY A 183 3.00 10.20 12.68
CA GLY A 183 4.11 10.71 11.88
C GLY A 183 3.65 11.56 10.69
N MET A 184 4.53 11.72 9.70
CA MET A 184 4.32 12.59 8.55
C MET A 184 4.10 11.82 7.25
N ALA A 185 3.06 12.23 6.51
CA ALA A 185 2.80 11.79 5.14
C ALA A 185 3.79 12.44 4.18
N ASP A 186 4.22 13.67 4.50
CA ASP A 186 5.19 14.46 3.76
C ASP A 186 6.05 15.23 4.78
N LEU A 187 7.34 14.90 4.83
CA LEU A 187 8.32 15.54 5.69
C LEU A 187 8.72 16.94 5.22
N ASP A 188 8.71 17.20 3.91
CA ASP A 188 9.12 18.47 3.33
C ASP A 188 8.12 19.57 3.69
N HIS A 189 6.84 19.21 3.73
CA HIS A 189 5.73 20.12 4.00
C HIS A 189 5.13 19.98 5.40
N GLY A 190 5.64 19.04 6.22
CA GLY A 190 5.13 18.79 7.57
C GLY A 190 3.67 18.33 7.61
N ILE A 191 3.24 17.55 6.61
CA ILE A 191 1.85 17.09 6.49
C ILE A 191 1.66 15.82 7.34
N PRO A 192 0.81 15.83 8.37
CA PRO A 192 0.63 14.66 9.23
C PRO A 192 -0.13 13.54 8.53
N ILE A 193 0.20 12.30 8.89
CA ILE A 193 -0.60 11.14 8.49
C ILE A 193 -1.94 11.18 9.23
N THR A 194 -3.00 11.00 8.47
CA THR A 194 -4.37 10.84 8.97
C THR A 194 -4.92 9.50 8.47
N PRO A 195 -6.06 9.05 9.01
CA PRO A 195 -6.70 7.88 8.46
C PRO A 195 -7.19 8.01 7.01
N GLN A 196 -7.23 9.23 6.47
CA GLN A 196 -7.60 9.58 5.09
C GLN A 196 -6.37 9.79 4.20
N THR A 197 -5.15 9.63 4.73
CA THR A 197 -3.92 9.65 3.94
C THR A 197 -3.89 8.46 3.00
N VAL A 198 -3.58 8.72 1.73
CA VAL A 198 -3.55 7.75 0.65
C VAL A 198 -2.16 7.13 0.55
N PHE A 199 -2.08 5.81 0.62
CA PHE A 199 -0.84 5.03 0.49
C PHE A 199 -0.92 4.13 -0.74
N ASN A 200 0.23 3.83 -1.33
CA ASN A 200 0.34 2.68 -2.22
C ASN A 200 0.41 1.40 -1.38
N ILE A 201 -0.53 0.48 -1.60
CA ILE A 201 -0.60 -0.75 -0.79
C ILE A 201 0.17 -1.92 -1.39
N ALA A 202 0.94 -1.68 -2.45
CA ALA A 202 1.83 -2.65 -3.07
C ALA A 202 1.09 -3.97 -3.36
N SER A 203 1.68 -5.11 -2.98
CA SER A 203 1.10 -6.43 -3.27
C SER A 203 -0.22 -6.74 -2.55
N VAL A 204 -0.65 -5.96 -1.56
CA VAL A 204 -2.02 -6.09 -1.00
C VAL A 204 -3.07 -5.84 -2.08
N SER A 205 -2.74 -5.10 -3.14
CA SER A 205 -3.57 -4.84 -4.33
C SER A 205 -4.03 -6.12 -5.03
N LYS A 206 -3.25 -7.20 -4.98
CA LYS A 206 -3.51 -8.45 -5.72
C LYS A 206 -4.89 -9.03 -5.42
N GLN A 207 -5.33 -8.95 -4.17
CA GLN A 207 -6.64 -9.45 -3.78
C GLN A 207 -7.79 -8.71 -4.49
N PHE A 208 -7.62 -7.42 -4.82
CA PHE A 208 -8.62 -6.64 -5.53
C PHE A 208 -8.67 -7.02 -7.00
N THR A 209 -7.51 -7.23 -7.62
CA THR A 209 -7.41 -7.76 -8.99
C THR A 209 -7.99 -9.16 -9.11
N ALA A 210 -7.66 -10.06 -8.17
CA ALA A 210 -8.25 -11.38 -8.13
C ALA A 210 -9.77 -11.32 -7.93
N PHE A 211 -10.26 -10.47 -7.02
CA PHE A 211 -11.70 -10.31 -6.83
C PHE A 211 -12.42 -9.77 -8.08
N ALA A 212 -11.80 -8.84 -8.82
CA ALA A 212 -12.32 -8.34 -10.09
C ALA A 212 -12.42 -9.45 -11.16
N ILE A 213 -11.44 -10.38 -11.21
CA ILE A 213 -11.50 -11.57 -12.07
C ILE A 213 -12.64 -12.50 -11.66
N TYR A 214 -12.86 -12.68 -10.36
CA TYR A 214 -14.01 -13.45 -9.85
C TYR A 214 -15.35 -12.80 -10.19
N LEU A 215 -15.45 -11.47 -10.18
CA LEU A 215 -16.64 -10.76 -10.65
C LEU A 215 -16.90 -11.05 -12.13
N LEU A 216 -15.90 -10.93 -13.00
CA LEU A 216 -16.04 -11.29 -14.42
C LEU A 216 -16.46 -12.74 -14.63
N ALA A 217 -15.90 -13.67 -13.85
CA ALA A 217 -16.27 -15.08 -13.91
C ALA A 217 -17.72 -15.32 -13.44
N SER A 218 -18.16 -14.63 -12.38
CA SER A 218 -19.56 -14.71 -11.90
C SER A 218 -20.56 -14.12 -12.92
N GLU A 219 -20.13 -13.13 -13.71
CA GLU A 219 -20.87 -12.57 -14.84
C GLU A 219 -20.78 -13.45 -16.11
N SER A 220 -20.15 -14.63 -16.03
CA SER A 220 -19.92 -15.55 -17.16
C SER A 220 -19.16 -14.93 -18.35
N LYS A 221 -18.43 -13.83 -18.14
CA LYS A 221 -17.62 -13.17 -19.17
C LYS A 221 -16.32 -13.91 -19.46
N ILE A 222 -15.81 -14.63 -18.47
CA ILE A 222 -14.65 -15.52 -18.57
C ILE A 222 -14.91 -16.80 -17.75
N THR A 223 -14.09 -17.81 -17.98
CA THR A 223 -13.93 -18.92 -17.02
C THR A 223 -12.50 -18.96 -16.50
N LEU A 224 -12.30 -19.40 -15.26
CA LEU A 224 -10.96 -19.56 -14.68
C LEU A 224 -10.14 -20.66 -15.39
N GLU A 225 -10.80 -21.49 -16.21
CA GLU A 225 -10.17 -22.52 -17.04
C GLU A 225 -9.74 -22.01 -18.42
N ASP A 226 -10.09 -20.77 -18.79
CA ASP A 226 -9.69 -20.19 -20.08
C ASP A 226 -8.17 -20.20 -20.22
N ASP A 227 -7.69 -20.57 -21.41
CA ASP A 227 -6.32 -20.29 -21.83
C ASP A 227 -6.12 -18.76 -21.82
N VAL A 228 -5.05 -18.29 -21.18
CA VAL A 228 -4.69 -16.87 -21.15
C VAL A 228 -4.51 -16.32 -22.57
N ARG A 229 -4.01 -17.12 -23.52
CA ARG A 229 -3.81 -16.71 -24.93
C ARG A 229 -5.11 -16.44 -25.69
N LYS A 230 -6.25 -16.96 -25.22
CA LYS A 230 -7.58 -16.58 -25.73
C LYS A 230 -7.83 -15.08 -25.60
N HIS A 231 -7.33 -14.50 -24.52
CA HIS A 231 -7.48 -13.07 -24.21
C HIS A 231 -6.27 -12.28 -24.69
N ILE A 232 -5.07 -12.86 -24.61
CA ILE A 232 -3.79 -12.19 -24.94
C ILE A 232 -3.03 -13.03 -25.99
N PRO A 233 -3.45 -13.02 -27.28
CA PRO A 233 -2.91 -13.91 -28.31
C PRO A 233 -1.44 -13.68 -28.65
N GLU A 234 -0.89 -12.51 -28.32
CA GLU A 234 0.53 -12.20 -28.51
C GLU A 234 1.47 -12.88 -27.50
N LEU A 235 0.95 -13.51 -26.44
CA LEU A 235 1.78 -14.31 -25.56
C LEU A 235 2.38 -15.52 -26.31
N PRO A 236 3.67 -15.83 -26.10
CA PRO A 236 4.32 -16.96 -26.72
C PRO A 236 3.60 -18.28 -26.49
N ASP A 237 3.71 -19.18 -27.46
CA ASP A 237 3.37 -20.58 -27.27
C ASP A 237 4.50 -21.29 -26.52
N TYR A 238 4.29 -21.56 -25.23
CA TYR A 238 5.26 -22.30 -24.42
C TYR A 238 5.15 -23.82 -24.60
N GLY A 239 4.33 -24.30 -25.54
CA GLY A 239 4.03 -25.72 -25.73
C GLY A 239 3.10 -26.31 -24.66
N THR A 240 2.55 -25.47 -23.79
CA THR A 240 1.65 -25.85 -22.69
C THR A 240 0.67 -24.73 -22.38
N ILE A 241 -0.56 -25.10 -21.99
CA ILE A 241 -1.64 -24.14 -21.75
C ILE A 241 -1.49 -23.54 -20.35
N ILE A 242 -1.44 -22.21 -20.29
CA ILE A 242 -1.52 -21.44 -19.05
C ILE A 242 -2.98 -20.99 -18.89
N LYS A 243 -3.63 -21.39 -17.80
CA LYS A 243 -5.02 -21.02 -17.51
C LYS A 243 -5.09 -19.79 -16.62
N VAL A 244 -6.22 -19.06 -16.66
CA VAL A 244 -6.47 -17.91 -15.77
C VAL A 244 -6.29 -18.28 -14.29
N LYS A 245 -6.73 -19.47 -13.87
CA LYS A 245 -6.51 -19.98 -12.50
C LYS A 245 -5.05 -20.13 -12.13
N HIS A 246 -4.16 -20.42 -13.09
CA HIS A 246 -2.73 -20.54 -12.84
C HIS A 246 -2.10 -19.18 -12.56
N LEU A 247 -2.58 -18.12 -13.22
CA LEU A 247 -2.17 -16.74 -12.91
C LEU A 247 -2.60 -16.36 -11.48
N LEU A 248 -3.88 -16.58 -11.15
CA LEU A 248 -4.45 -16.31 -9.83
C LEU A 248 -3.69 -17.04 -8.72
N ALA A 249 -3.27 -18.28 -8.96
CA ALA A 249 -2.65 -19.16 -7.98
C ALA A 249 -1.12 -19.03 -7.87
N HIS A 250 -0.47 -18.19 -8.69
CA HIS A 250 0.99 -18.15 -8.84
C HIS A 250 1.58 -19.53 -9.22
N THR A 251 0.91 -20.23 -10.13
CA THR A 251 1.33 -21.56 -10.62
C THR A 251 1.51 -21.58 -12.14
N SER A 252 1.59 -20.42 -12.80
CA SER A 252 1.70 -20.33 -14.27
C SER A 252 3.05 -20.76 -14.83
N GLY A 253 4.11 -20.73 -14.02
CA GLY A 253 5.48 -20.93 -14.50
C GLY A 253 6.08 -19.72 -15.22
N LEU A 254 5.32 -18.64 -15.45
CA LEU A 254 5.84 -17.42 -16.08
C LEU A 254 6.97 -16.81 -15.25
N ARG A 255 7.94 -16.20 -15.94
CA ARG A 255 9.00 -15.44 -15.28
C ARG A 255 8.46 -14.13 -14.72
N ASP A 256 8.93 -13.75 -13.55
CA ASP A 256 8.51 -12.53 -12.86
C ASP A 256 9.06 -11.26 -13.54
N GLN A 257 8.19 -10.29 -13.81
CA GLN A 257 8.57 -9.06 -14.49
C GLN A 257 9.59 -8.21 -13.72
N ALA A 258 9.56 -8.19 -12.38
CA ALA A 258 10.52 -7.39 -11.62
C ALA A 258 11.90 -8.04 -11.69
N ALA A 259 11.95 -9.38 -11.62
CA ALA A 259 13.18 -10.13 -11.85
C ALA A 259 13.74 -9.89 -13.26
N LEU A 260 12.91 -9.98 -14.31
CA LEU A 260 13.34 -9.73 -15.69
C LEU A 260 13.81 -8.29 -15.90
N SER A 261 13.04 -7.30 -15.44
CA SER A 261 13.37 -5.88 -15.59
C SER A 261 14.65 -5.51 -14.86
N SER A 262 14.91 -6.08 -13.67
CA SER A 262 16.19 -5.87 -12.96
C SER A 262 17.38 -6.37 -13.78
N LEU A 263 17.26 -7.56 -14.39
CA LEU A 263 18.29 -8.12 -15.26
C LEU A 263 18.40 -7.36 -16.60
N ALA A 264 17.33 -6.71 -17.05
CA ALA A 264 17.30 -5.86 -18.24
C ALA A 264 17.88 -4.45 -18.02
N GLY A 265 18.34 -4.13 -16.81
CA GLY A 265 18.97 -2.84 -16.52
C GLY A 265 18.06 -1.78 -15.90
N LYS A 266 16.91 -2.16 -15.35
CA LYS A 266 16.05 -1.25 -14.57
C LYS A 266 16.77 -0.85 -13.28
N ARG A 267 16.78 0.45 -12.98
CA ARG A 267 17.33 1.01 -11.75
C ARG A 267 16.22 1.46 -10.80
N SER A 268 16.58 1.70 -9.54
CA SER A 268 15.70 2.42 -8.63
C SER A 268 15.35 3.80 -9.19
N GLY A 269 14.08 4.20 -9.10
CA GLY A 269 13.56 5.48 -9.59
C GLY A 269 13.22 5.54 -11.09
N ASP A 270 13.62 4.55 -11.90
CA ASP A 270 13.17 4.46 -13.30
C ASP A 270 11.64 4.28 -13.35
N VAL A 271 11.01 4.84 -14.38
CA VAL A 271 9.57 4.67 -14.63
C VAL A 271 9.27 3.24 -15.07
N GLU A 272 8.23 2.64 -14.50
CA GLU A 272 7.69 1.33 -14.90
C GLU A 272 6.22 1.44 -15.33
N THR A 273 5.90 1.06 -16.55
CA THR A 273 4.54 1.04 -17.08
C THR A 273 4.08 -0.37 -17.44
N THR A 274 2.75 -0.61 -17.40
CA THR A 274 2.15 -1.86 -17.88
C THR A 274 2.58 -2.19 -19.32
N GLU A 275 2.72 -1.19 -20.19
CA GLU A 275 3.16 -1.40 -21.58
C GLU A 275 4.60 -1.92 -21.66
N GLN A 276 5.52 -1.36 -20.86
CA GLN A 276 6.90 -1.83 -20.78
C GLN A 276 6.96 -3.28 -20.29
N ASP A 277 6.19 -3.59 -19.24
CA ASP A 277 6.09 -4.95 -18.72
C ASP A 277 5.53 -5.91 -19.76
N LEU A 278 4.43 -5.57 -20.43
CA LEU A 278 3.85 -6.43 -21.46
C LEU A 278 4.84 -6.70 -22.61
N LYS A 279 5.58 -5.68 -23.07
CA LYS A 279 6.64 -5.85 -24.10
C LYS A 279 7.74 -6.79 -23.64
N LEU A 280 8.09 -6.78 -22.36
CA LEU A 280 9.07 -7.70 -21.78
C LEU A 280 8.50 -9.12 -21.65
N ILE A 281 7.25 -9.23 -21.20
CA ILE A 281 6.55 -10.50 -20.97
C ILE A 281 6.38 -11.29 -22.28
N VAL A 282 5.99 -10.64 -23.38
CA VAL A 282 5.79 -11.32 -24.69
C VAL A 282 7.08 -11.81 -25.34
N ARG A 283 8.25 -11.43 -24.81
CA ARG A 283 9.56 -11.89 -25.29
C ARG A 283 10.06 -13.13 -24.56
N GLN A 284 9.39 -13.56 -23.49
CA GLN A 284 9.80 -14.73 -22.70
C GLN A 284 9.86 -15.98 -23.58
N GLN A 285 10.97 -16.70 -23.54
CA GLN A 285 11.16 -17.89 -24.39
C GLN A 285 10.83 -19.21 -23.67
N SER A 286 10.65 -19.19 -22.36
CA SER A 286 10.42 -20.40 -21.57
C SER A 286 9.79 -20.10 -20.21
N LEU A 287 9.21 -21.13 -19.60
CA LEU A 287 8.67 -21.10 -18.25
C LEU A 287 9.68 -21.62 -17.23
N ASN A 288 9.59 -21.13 -15.99
CA ASN A 288 10.36 -21.64 -14.85
C ASN A 288 9.97 -23.08 -14.49
N PHE A 289 8.75 -23.50 -14.79
CA PHE A 289 8.20 -24.84 -14.57
C PHE A 289 6.87 -25.01 -15.34
N PRO A 290 6.38 -26.24 -15.58
CA PRO A 290 5.10 -26.46 -16.25
C PRO A 290 3.90 -25.90 -15.45
N PRO A 291 2.89 -25.28 -16.10
CA PRO A 291 1.75 -24.67 -15.41
C PRO A 291 0.98 -25.63 -14.50
N GLY A 292 0.72 -25.20 -13.27
CA GLY A 292 -0.02 -25.92 -12.25
C GLY A 292 0.77 -27.00 -11.51
N THR A 293 2.08 -27.16 -11.79
CA THR A 293 2.92 -28.20 -11.13
C THR A 293 3.67 -27.70 -9.90
N ALA A 294 3.94 -26.40 -9.81
CA ALA A 294 4.66 -25.78 -8.70
C ALA A 294 4.13 -24.37 -8.41
N PHE A 295 4.50 -23.85 -7.24
CA PHE A 295 4.30 -22.47 -6.85
C PHE A 295 5.52 -21.63 -7.21
N GLY A 296 5.28 -20.43 -7.74
CA GLY A 296 6.29 -19.41 -7.95
C GLY A 296 5.63 -18.04 -7.95
N TYR A 297 5.85 -17.26 -6.89
CA TYR A 297 5.31 -15.90 -6.78
C TYR A 297 5.71 -15.08 -8.00
N CYS A 298 4.72 -14.49 -8.67
CA CYS A 298 4.92 -13.92 -9.99
C CYS A 298 3.96 -12.74 -10.23
N ASN A 299 4.53 -11.53 -10.32
CA ASN A 299 3.81 -10.29 -10.60
C ASN A 299 3.30 -10.24 -12.05
N THR A 300 4.04 -10.82 -12.99
CA THR A 300 3.62 -10.99 -14.40
C THR A 300 2.21 -11.57 -14.48
N GLY A 301 1.91 -12.59 -13.67
CA GLY A 301 0.58 -13.21 -13.67
C GLY A 301 -0.54 -12.22 -13.33
N TYR A 302 -0.32 -11.32 -12.37
CA TYR A 302 -1.31 -10.32 -11.99
C TYR A 302 -1.40 -9.13 -12.96
N THR A 303 -0.30 -8.79 -13.63
CA THR A 303 -0.32 -7.84 -14.76
C THR A 303 -1.19 -8.39 -15.90
N LEU A 304 -1.03 -9.68 -16.24
CA LEU A 304 -1.86 -10.34 -17.24
C LEU A 304 -3.33 -10.44 -16.82
N LEU A 305 -3.63 -10.63 -15.53
CA LEU A 305 -5.02 -10.56 -15.05
C LEU A 305 -5.64 -9.18 -15.25
N ALA A 306 -4.90 -8.10 -14.98
CA ALA A 306 -5.37 -6.74 -15.26
C ALA A 306 -5.60 -6.52 -16.76
N GLU A 307 -4.72 -7.06 -17.61
CA GLU A 307 -4.87 -7.00 -19.07
C GLU A 307 -6.07 -7.82 -19.57
N ILE A 308 -6.36 -8.98 -18.99
CA ILE A 308 -7.59 -9.75 -19.27
C ILE A 308 -8.83 -8.91 -18.95
N ILE A 309 -8.87 -8.26 -17.78
CA ILE A 309 -9.99 -7.36 -17.42
C ILE A 309 -10.15 -6.30 -18.51
N ARG A 310 -9.06 -5.66 -18.95
CA ARG A 310 -9.08 -4.63 -19.99
C ARG A 310 -9.65 -5.13 -21.30
N ARG A 311 -9.23 -6.29 -21.78
CA ARG A 311 -9.67 -6.84 -23.07
C ARG A 311 -11.11 -7.35 -23.05
N VAL A 312 -11.52 -7.95 -21.94
CA VAL A 312 -12.87 -8.50 -21.80
C VAL A 312 -13.92 -7.39 -21.62
N THR A 313 -13.55 -6.30 -20.93
CA THR A 313 -14.50 -5.23 -20.58
C THR A 313 -14.41 -3.99 -21.47
N GLY A 314 -13.28 -3.79 -22.16
CA GLY A 314 -12.95 -2.54 -22.85
C GLY A 314 -12.53 -1.40 -21.91
N GLN A 315 -12.43 -1.62 -20.60
CA GLN A 315 -12.11 -0.61 -19.59
C GLN A 315 -10.78 -0.94 -18.89
N SER A 316 -9.98 0.07 -18.51
CA SER A 316 -8.82 -0.20 -17.65
C SER A 316 -9.27 -0.80 -16.31
N ILE A 317 -8.38 -1.54 -15.63
CA ILE A 317 -8.69 -2.09 -14.29
C ILE A 317 -9.07 -0.97 -13.31
N ALA A 318 -8.49 0.22 -13.44
CA ALA A 318 -8.82 1.38 -12.61
C ALA A 318 -10.30 1.78 -12.79
N ILE A 319 -10.77 1.90 -14.03
CA ILE A 319 -12.17 2.23 -14.33
C ILE A 319 -13.11 1.10 -13.88
N TYR A 320 -12.81 -0.14 -14.28
CA TYR A 320 -13.66 -1.29 -13.97
C TYR A 320 -13.86 -1.48 -12.46
N THR A 321 -12.78 -1.44 -11.68
CA THR A 321 -12.85 -1.59 -10.22
C THR A 321 -13.47 -0.38 -9.53
N GLN A 322 -13.27 0.83 -10.07
CA GLN A 322 -13.98 2.02 -9.57
C GLN A 322 -15.50 1.84 -9.66
N GLU A 323 -16.00 1.33 -10.78
CA GLU A 323 -17.44 1.17 -11.03
C GLU A 323 -18.03 -0.05 -10.32
N LYS A 324 -17.34 -1.19 -10.37
CA LYS A 324 -17.88 -2.47 -9.90
C LYS A 324 -17.57 -2.77 -8.43
N MET A 325 -16.59 -2.11 -7.84
CA MET A 325 -16.14 -2.40 -6.47
C MET A 325 -16.13 -1.15 -5.60
N PHE A 326 -15.34 -0.12 -5.95
CA PHE A 326 -15.04 0.97 -5.01
C PHE A 326 -16.21 1.92 -4.81
N LYS A 327 -16.92 2.33 -5.88
CA LYS A 327 -18.13 3.18 -5.75
C LYS A 327 -19.23 2.48 -4.94
N PRO A 328 -19.65 1.23 -5.23
CA PRO A 328 -20.65 0.53 -4.42
C PRO A 328 -20.27 0.37 -2.94
N LEU A 329 -18.98 0.19 -2.64
CA LEU A 329 -18.47 0.08 -1.27
C LEU A 329 -18.25 1.43 -0.59
N GLY A 330 -18.45 2.56 -1.28
CA GLY A 330 -18.16 3.89 -0.75
C GLY A 330 -16.67 4.15 -0.51
N MET A 331 -15.77 3.44 -1.21
CA MET A 331 -14.32 3.59 -1.14
C MET A 331 -13.82 4.72 -2.05
N ALA A 332 -14.20 5.97 -1.71
CA ALA A 332 -14.03 7.13 -2.59
C ALA A 332 -12.57 7.58 -2.78
N SER A 333 -11.66 7.18 -1.91
CA SER A 333 -10.22 7.50 -1.98
C SER A 333 -9.39 6.32 -2.49
N THR A 334 -10.04 5.30 -3.05
CA THR A 334 -9.40 4.09 -3.56
C THR A 334 -9.40 4.05 -5.08
N ARG A 335 -8.24 3.79 -5.70
CA ARG A 335 -8.12 3.59 -7.15
C ARG A 335 -6.86 2.81 -7.50
N PHE A 336 -6.87 2.07 -8.60
CA PHE A 336 -5.63 1.68 -9.26
C PHE A 336 -5.05 2.91 -9.97
N SER A 337 -3.75 3.14 -9.82
CA SER A 337 -3.02 4.22 -10.50
C SER A 337 -2.31 3.65 -11.73
N ASP A 338 -2.92 3.84 -12.90
CA ASP A 338 -2.38 3.44 -14.21
C ASP A 338 -1.59 4.58 -14.91
N ASN A 339 -1.46 5.73 -14.25
CA ASN A 339 -0.58 6.82 -14.66
C ASN A 339 0.14 7.43 -13.43
N TYR A 340 1.45 7.20 -13.33
CA TYR A 340 2.32 7.68 -12.24
C TYR A 340 2.38 9.21 -12.13
N GLU A 341 2.02 9.94 -13.17
CA GLU A 341 2.00 11.42 -13.20
C GLU A 341 0.69 11.99 -12.64
N THR A 342 -0.30 11.14 -12.37
CA THR A 342 -1.60 11.59 -11.86
C THR A 342 -1.42 12.24 -10.50
N VAL A 343 -1.96 13.45 -10.34
CA VAL A 343 -2.01 14.11 -9.02
C VAL A 343 -3.02 13.40 -8.13
N ILE A 344 -2.54 12.90 -6.99
CA ILE A 344 -3.35 12.18 -6.01
C ILE A 344 -3.45 13.02 -4.74
N LYS A 345 -4.68 13.44 -4.42
CA LYS A 345 -4.96 14.20 -3.18
C LYS A 345 -4.64 13.35 -1.96
N ASN A 346 -3.99 13.96 -0.96
CA ASN A 346 -3.62 13.34 0.32
C ASN A 346 -2.68 12.12 0.19
N LYS A 347 -1.95 11.97 -0.91
CA LYS A 347 -0.96 10.90 -1.08
C LYS A 347 0.21 11.10 -0.11
N ALA A 348 0.63 10.04 0.57
CA ALA A 348 1.88 10.03 1.30
C ALA A 348 3.07 9.89 0.34
N GLU A 349 4.17 10.56 0.66
CA GLU A 349 5.48 10.32 0.05
C GLU A 349 6.22 9.21 0.81
N SER A 350 7.11 8.52 0.10
CA SER A 350 7.79 7.31 0.55
C SER A 350 9.24 7.62 0.93
N TYR A 351 9.67 7.19 2.12
CA TYR A 351 10.96 7.58 2.70
C TYR A 351 11.83 6.38 3.10
N GLU A 352 13.07 6.34 2.59
CA GLU A 352 14.12 5.43 3.03
C GLU A 352 15.04 6.11 4.06
N LEU A 353 15.55 5.36 5.04
CA LEU A 353 16.47 5.87 6.05
C LEU A 353 17.89 5.37 5.76
N ILE A 354 18.80 6.26 5.41
CA ILE A 354 20.20 5.93 5.12
C ILE A 354 21.09 6.73 6.07
N ASN A 355 21.90 6.03 6.88
CA ASN A 355 22.82 6.64 7.85
C ASN A 355 22.16 7.68 8.79
N GLY A 356 20.92 7.41 9.21
CA GLY A 356 20.15 8.29 10.10
C GLY A 356 19.48 9.49 9.40
N VAL A 357 19.53 9.56 8.07
CA VAL A 357 18.91 10.63 7.28
C VAL A 357 17.83 10.04 6.37
N TYR A 358 16.65 10.68 6.34
CA TYR A 358 15.55 10.27 5.46
C TYR A 358 15.74 10.83 4.05
N TYR A 359 15.56 9.96 3.06
CA TYR A 359 15.59 10.29 1.62
C TYR A 359 14.27 9.90 0.97
N HIS A 360 13.87 10.66 -0.05
CA HIS A 360 12.75 10.28 -0.90
C HIS A 360 13.06 8.99 -1.65
N HIS A 361 12.15 8.03 -1.60
CA HIS A 361 12.19 6.79 -2.37
C HIS A 361 10.94 6.70 -3.23
N PRO A 362 10.88 7.45 -4.35
CA PRO A 362 9.66 7.60 -5.13
C PRO A 362 9.28 6.30 -5.83
N LEU A 363 7.97 6.03 -5.88
CA LEU A 363 7.42 4.90 -6.63
C LEU A 363 6.85 5.38 -7.97
N ASN A 364 7.73 5.45 -8.97
CA ASN A 364 7.41 5.89 -10.32
C ASN A 364 6.82 4.74 -11.17
N ALA A 365 5.64 4.25 -10.79
CA ALA A 365 5.03 3.10 -11.45
C ALA A 365 3.58 3.37 -11.89
N SER A 366 3.26 2.88 -13.09
CA SER A 366 1.91 2.79 -13.66
C SER A 366 1.44 1.34 -13.84
N ASN A 367 2.26 0.34 -13.47
CA ASN A 367 1.88 -1.06 -13.59
C ASN A 367 0.76 -1.42 -12.58
N THR A 368 -0.42 -1.77 -13.08
CA THR A 368 -1.60 -2.10 -12.28
C THR A 368 -1.91 -3.59 -12.33
N GLY A 369 -2.52 -4.13 -11.27
CA GLY A 369 -2.77 -5.56 -11.11
C GLY A 369 -1.96 -6.16 -9.96
N PRO A 370 -0.63 -6.32 -10.09
CA PRO A 370 0.18 -6.83 -9.00
C PRO A 370 0.39 -5.81 -7.88
N SER A 371 0.28 -4.51 -8.19
CA SER A 371 0.59 -3.37 -7.34
C SER A 371 -0.26 -2.13 -7.72
N ASN A 372 0.13 -0.96 -7.22
CA ASN A 372 -0.42 0.37 -7.57
C ASN A 372 -1.90 0.56 -7.31
N LEU A 373 -2.48 -0.16 -6.33
CA LEU A 373 -3.69 0.32 -5.69
C LEU A 373 -3.31 1.37 -4.65
N LEU A 374 -3.87 2.57 -4.81
CA LEU A 374 -3.79 3.66 -3.86
C LEU A 374 -5.08 3.66 -3.03
N THR A 375 -4.97 3.69 -1.71
CA THR A 375 -6.13 3.68 -0.80
C THR A 375 -5.77 4.22 0.58
N THR A 376 -6.75 4.29 1.47
CA THR A 376 -6.62 4.76 2.85
C THR A 376 -6.99 3.63 3.82
N VAL A 377 -6.58 3.74 5.09
CA VAL A 377 -7.09 2.79 6.09
C VAL A 377 -8.60 2.88 6.27
N GLU A 378 -9.18 4.07 6.09
CA GLU A 378 -10.63 4.28 6.15
C GLU A 378 -11.37 3.45 5.09
N ASP A 379 -10.93 3.53 3.84
CA ASP A 379 -11.56 2.78 2.75
C ASP A 379 -11.33 1.27 2.91
N LEU A 380 -10.16 0.85 3.36
CA LEU A 380 -9.88 -0.57 3.63
C LEU A 380 -10.78 -1.15 4.72
N THR A 381 -11.27 -0.36 5.69
CA THR A 381 -12.29 -0.86 6.64
C THR A 381 -13.59 -1.28 5.93
N LYS A 382 -14.00 -0.54 4.89
CA LYS A 382 -15.20 -0.85 4.08
C LYS A 382 -14.99 -2.14 3.27
N TRP A 383 -13.79 -2.31 2.71
CA TRP A 383 -13.40 -3.56 2.05
C TRP A 383 -13.46 -4.77 2.98
N VAL A 384 -12.92 -4.63 4.20
CA VAL A 384 -13.01 -5.70 5.22
C VAL A 384 -14.47 -6.03 5.56
N LEU A 385 -15.29 -5.01 5.80
CA LEU A 385 -16.69 -5.18 6.17
C LEU A 385 -17.52 -5.86 5.07
N ASN A 386 -17.14 -5.73 3.80
CA ASN A 386 -17.77 -6.45 2.68
C ASN A 386 -17.74 -7.98 2.87
N PHE A 387 -16.78 -8.52 3.63
CA PHE A 387 -16.71 -9.96 3.88
C PHE A 387 -17.59 -10.43 5.05
N GLU A 388 -18.04 -9.52 5.91
CA GLU A 388 -19.03 -9.80 6.95
C GLU A 388 -20.46 -9.51 6.44
N HIS A 389 -20.60 -8.43 5.68
CA HIS A 389 -21.86 -7.95 5.11
C HIS A 389 -21.66 -7.63 3.62
N PRO A 390 -21.79 -8.65 2.73
CA PRO A 390 -21.54 -8.47 1.30
C PRO A 390 -22.42 -7.40 0.65
N VAL A 391 -21.76 -6.38 0.10
CA VAL A 391 -22.33 -5.37 -0.80
C VAL A 391 -21.89 -5.65 -2.24
N VAL A 392 -20.65 -6.12 -2.44
CA VAL A 392 -20.09 -6.51 -3.73
C VAL A 392 -19.66 -7.98 -3.69
N GLY A 393 -20.06 -8.74 -4.71
CA GLY A 393 -19.83 -10.17 -4.82
C GLY A 393 -20.91 -11.00 -4.11
N THR A 394 -21.21 -12.19 -4.62
CA THR A 394 -22.16 -13.11 -3.97
C THR A 394 -21.48 -13.90 -2.83
N PRO A 395 -22.24 -14.43 -1.86
CA PRO A 395 -21.68 -15.29 -0.81
C PRO A 395 -20.86 -16.47 -1.36
N GLU A 396 -21.32 -17.10 -2.45
CA GLU A 396 -20.64 -18.23 -3.10
C GLU A 396 -19.31 -17.79 -3.71
N MET A 397 -19.31 -16.64 -4.40
CA MET A 397 -18.10 -16.06 -4.97
C MET A 397 -17.08 -15.71 -3.88
N ILE A 398 -17.53 -15.07 -2.80
CA ILE A 398 -16.68 -14.69 -1.66
C ILE A 398 -16.10 -15.92 -0.98
N LYS A 399 -16.89 -16.98 -0.80
CA LYS A 399 -16.41 -18.26 -0.29
C LYS A 399 -15.32 -18.82 -1.20
N ALA A 400 -15.60 -18.95 -2.50
CA ALA A 400 -14.65 -19.46 -3.48
C ALA A 400 -13.37 -18.61 -3.54
N PHE A 401 -13.47 -17.29 -3.39
CA PHE A 401 -12.33 -16.37 -3.35
C PHE A 401 -11.44 -16.55 -2.11
N ASN A 402 -12.02 -16.83 -0.93
CA ASN A 402 -11.27 -17.04 0.31
C ASN A 402 -10.67 -18.47 0.46
N GLU A 403 -11.00 -19.42 -0.41
CA GLU A 403 -10.43 -20.77 -0.37
C GLU A 403 -8.94 -20.82 -0.76
N ALA A 404 -8.23 -21.88 -0.38
CA ALA A 404 -6.85 -22.08 -0.83
C ALA A 404 -6.78 -22.19 -2.36
N SER A 405 -5.65 -21.78 -2.94
CA SER A 405 -5.26 -22.14 -4.30
C SER A 405 -4.77 -23.59 -4.35
N TYR A 406 -4.89 -24.23 -5.52
CA TYR A 406 -4.52 -25.63 -5.73
C TYR A 406 -3.59 -25.79 -6.94
N LEU A 407 -2.68 -26.75 -6.84
CA LEU A 407 -1.94 -27.32 -7.97
C LEU A 407 -2.87 -28.21 -8.80
N ASN A 408 -2.47 -28.56 -10.03
CA ASN A 408 -3.27 -29.41 -10.92
C ASN A 408 -3.50 -30.83 -10.36
N ASN A 409 -2.62 -31.29 -9.46
CA ASN A 409 -2.74 -32.58 -8.78
C ASN A 409 -3.67 -32.54 -7.55
N GLY A 410 -4.33 -31.41 -7.27
CA GLY A 410 -5.26 -31.25 -6.14
C GLY A 410 -4.60 -30.90 -4.80
N GLN A 411 -3.26 -30.79 -4.74
CA GLN A 411 -2.58 -30.32 -3.53
C GLN A 411 -2.76 -28.80 -3.35
N LYS A 412 -2.90 -28.35 -2.11
CA LYS A 412 -2.93 -26.91 -1.80
C LYS A 412 -1.59 -26.27 -2.13
N VAL A 413 -1.64 -25.06 -2.67
CA VAL A 413 -0.45 -24.24 -2.92
C VAL A 413 0.12 -23.78 -1.58
N ILE A 414 1.28 -24.32 -1.22
CA ILE A 414 2.05 -23.90 -0.05
C ILE A 414 2.94 -22.73 -0.47
N LEU A 415 2.75 -21.57 0.16
CA LEU A 415 3.59 -20.39 -0.07
C LEU A 415 4.88 -20.49 0.75
N ARG A 416 4.77 -20.86 2.03
CA ARG A 416 5.91 -21.11 2.92
C ARG A 416 5.49 -21.97 4.10
N ILE A 417 6.47 -22.61 4.72
CA ILE A 417 6.34 -23.18 6.06
C ILE A 417 7.14 -22.25 6.99
N SER A 418 6.46 -21.72 8.01
CA SER A 418 7.07 -20.85 9.02
C SER A 418 8.01 -21.64 9.93
N GLY A 419 8.93 -20.96 10.62
CA GLY A 419 9.93 -21.62 11.47
C GLY A 419 9.35 -22.39 12.67
N ASP A 420 8.11 -22.07 13.06
CA ASP A 420 7.31 -22.77 14.08
C ASP A 420 6.52 -23.97 13.52
N GLY A 421 6.65 -24.27 12.23
CA GLY A 421 5.97 -25.36 11.54
C GLY A 421 4.60 -24.99 10.96
N ASP A 422 4.10 -23.76 11.16
CA ASP A 422 2.82 -23.35 10.59
C ASP A 422 2.91 -23.16 9.08
N THR A 423 1.98 -23.76 8.35
CA THR A 423 1.94 -23.70 6.88
C THR A 423 1.13 -22.50 6.41
N LEU A 424 1.74 -21.65 5.59
CA LEU A 424 1.05 -20.60 4.85
C LEU A 424 0.62 -21.14 3.49
N PHE A 425 -0.68 -21.14 3.24
CA PHE A 425 -1.26 -21.46 1.93
C PHE A 425 -1.57 -20.20 1.16
N HIS A 426 -1.37 -20.23 -0.15
CA HIS A 426 -1.80 -19.14 -1.01
C HIS A 426 -3.32 -19.22 -1.28
N ALA A 427 -3.98 -18.07 -1.45
CA ALA A 427 -5.41 -17.93 -1.73
C ALA A 427 -5.71 -16.68 -2.58
N LYS A 428 -5.47 -16.77 -3.90
CA LYS A 428 -5.87 -15.78 -4.93
C LYS A 428 -5.66 -14.31 -4.52
N GLY A 429 -4.40 -13.95 -4.29
CA GLY A 429 -3.99 -12.58 -3.93
C GLY A 429 -4.03 -12.32 -2.42
N GLN A 430 -4.26 -13.36 -1.64
CA GLN A 430 -4.24 -13.41 -0.18
C GLN A 430 -3.56 -14.70 0.27
N ASN A 431 -3.33 -14.85 1.57
CA ASN A 431 -2.71 -16.03 2.16
C ASN A 431 -3.53 -16.51 3.35
N LEU A 432 -3.66 -17.83 3.48
CA LEU A 432 -4.27 -18.50 4.62
C LEU A 432 -3.18 -19.01 5.55
N SER A 433 -3.35 -18.75 6.83
CA SER A 433 -2.36 -19.06 7.86
C SER A 433 -3.07 -19.25 9.20
N ASN A 434 -2.33 -19.73 10.19
CA ASN A 434 -2.75 -19.63 11.58
C ASN A 434 -1.88 -18.59 12.29
N PHE A 435 -2.50 -17.85 13.19
CA PHE A 435 -1.81 -17.01 14.15
C PHE A 435 -2.17 -17.54 15.54
N LEU A 436 -1.21 -18.24 16.17
CA LEU A 436 -1.37 -18.86 17.50
C LEU A 436 -2.66 -19.70 17.60
N GLY A 437 -2.94 -20.49 16.56
CA GLY A 437 -4.09 -21.39 16.49
C GLY A 437 -5.39 -20.76 15.98
N ILE A 438 -5.41 -19.47 15.65
CA ILE A 438 -6.57 -18.80 15.04
C ILE A 438 -6.34 -18.63 13.54
N ALA A 439 -7.31 -19.08 12.74
CA ALA A 439 -7.26 -18.95 11.29
C ALA A 439 -7.26 -17.47 10.87
N MET A 440 -6.34 -17.13 9.96
CA MET A 440 -6.15 -15.78 9.47
C MET A 440 -5.98 -15.78 7.96
N ILE A 441 -6.62 -14.80 7.33
CA ILE A 441 -6.44 -14.46 5.92
C ILE A 441 -5.69 -13.14 5.84
N SER A 442 -4.52 -13.11 5.20
CA SER A 442 -3.69 -11.91 5.17
C SER A 442 -2.89 -11.72 3.88
N HIS A 443 -2.47 -10.49 3.64
CA HIS A 443 -1.44 -10.20 2.64
C HIS A 443 -0.59 -9.01 3.11
N GLY A 444 0.72 -9.07 2.85
CA GLY A 444 1.65 -7.97 3.07
C GLY A 444 2.02 -7.28 1.76
N GLY A 445 2.50 -6.05 1.83
CA GLY A 445 2.94 -5.29 0.67
C GLY A 445 4.23 -4.56 0.94
N HIS A 446 5.09 -4.56 -0.08
CA HIS A 446 6.33 -3.79 -0.15
C HIS A 446 6.44 -3.24 -1.57
N ALA A 447 6.50 -1.90 -1.69
CA ALA A 447 6.92 -1.21 -2.91
C ALA A 447 7.59 0.11 -2.50
N ALA A 448 8.80 0.37 -3.01
CA ALA A 448 9.65 1.43 -2.47
C ALA A 448 9.73 1.35 -0.92
N ALA A 449 9.61 2.47 -0.20
CA ALA A 449 9.56 2.47 1.25
C ALA A 449 8.19 2.09 1.83
N PHE A 450 7.14 1.94 1.01
CA PHE A 450 5.84 1.56 1.55
C PHE A 450 5.88 0.16 2.16
N ARG A 451 5.32 0.04 3.36
CA ARG A 451 5.15 -1.21 4.11
C ARG A 451 3.70 -1.33 4.51
N THR A 452 3.00 -2.33 3.98
CA THR A 452 1.55 -2.46 4.18
C THR A 452 1.17 -3.87 4.61
N PHE A 453 0.09 -3.95 5.37
CA PHE A 453 -0.47 -5.21 5.82
C PHE A 453 -1.97 -5.08 5.98
N MET A 454 -2.67 -6.14 5.58
CA MET A 454 -4.05 -6.37 5.96
C MET A 454 -4.24 -7.83 6.37
N GLY A 455 -4.80 -8.03 7.55
CA GLY A 455 -5.13 -9.34 8.09
C GLY A 455 -6.58 -9.38 8.57
N ARG A 456 -7.28 -10.48 8.29
CA ARG A 456 -8.64 -10.76 8.73
C ARG A 456 -8.66 -12.09 9.47
N PHE A 457 -9.39 -12.15 10.57
CA PHE A 457 -9.64 -13.34 11.37
C PHE A 457 -11.15 -13.62 11.30
N PRO A 458 -11.64 -14.34 10.26
CA PRO A 458 -13.07 -14.41 9.98
C PRO A 458 -13.89 -14.99 11.14
N GLY A 459 -13.39 -16.06 11.78
CA GLY A 459 -14.05 -16.68 12.94
C GLY A 459 -14.10 -15.77 14.18
N GLU A 460 -13.24 -14.76 14.21
CA GLU A 460 -13.14 -13.79 15.29
C GLU A 460 -13.73 -12.43 14.94
N ARG A 461 -14.23 -12.25 13.71
CA ARG A 461 -14.75 -10.98 13.21
C ARG A 461 -13.81 -9.81 13.52
N LEU A 462 -12.52 -10.05 13.36
CA LEU A 462 -11.45 -9.09 13.62
C LEU A 462 -10.69 -8.85 12.32
N ALA A 463 -10.34 -7.60 12.05
CA ALA A 463 -9.37 -7.25 11.03
C ALA A 463 -8.42 -6.15 11.49
N ILE A 464 -7.21 -6.21 10.96
CA ILE A 464 -6.11 -5.31 11.25
C ILE A 464 -5.56 -4.80 9.94
N ILE A 465 -5.53 -3.47 9.80
CA ILE A 465 -4.99 -2.78 8.63
C ILE A 465 -3.88 -1.85 9.13
N ALA A 466 -2.70 -1.94 8.53
CA ALA A 466 -1.57 -1.05 8.82
C ALA A 466 -0.88 -0.67 7.52
N LEU A 467 -0.80 0.64 7.24
CA LEU A 467 -0.17 1.21 6.06
C LEU A 467 0.93 2.18 6.52
N SER A 468 2.10 2.13 5.89
CA SER A 468 3.24 2.95 6.31
C SER A 468 4.07 3.37 5.11
N ASN A 469 4.63 4.58 5.20
CA ASN A 469 5.56 5.16 4.24
C ASN A 469 7.01 5.17 4.74
N ASP A 470 7.32 4.34 5.73
CA ASP A 470 8.65 4.14 6.30
C ASP A 470 9.19 2.75 5.93
N GLU A 471 10.34 2.72 5.25
CA GLU A 471 10.99 1.49 4.81
C GLU A 471 11.37 0.59 6.00
N HIS A 472 11.76 1.22 7.11
CA HIS A 472 12.27 0.59 8.33
C HIS A 472 11.16 0.35 9.35
N ASN A 473 9.92 0.12 8.88
CA ASN A 473 8.81 -0.25 9.76
C ASN A 473 8.99 -1.67 10.32
N GLU A 474 9.98 -1.85 11.21
CA GLU A 474 10.15 -2.99 12.11
C GLU A 474 8.87 -3.24 12.94
N ARG A 475 7.98 -2.25 13.03
CA ARG A 475 6.69 -2.29 13.74
C ARG A 475 5.53 -2.84 12.91
N LEU A 476 5.74 -3.30 11.68
CA LEU A 476 4.83 -4.27 11.10
C LEU A 476 4.68 -5.49 12.04
N ASN A 477 5.66 -5.78 12.90
CA ASN A 477 5.56 -6.78 13.97
C ASN A 477 4.49 -6.48 15.03
N ALA A 478 4.11 -5.20 15.22
CA ALA A 478 3.06 -4.81 16.15
C ALA A 478 1.69 -5.41 15.78
N ARG A 479 1.47 -5.81 14.52
CA ARG A 479 0.20 -6.42 14.06
C ARG A 479 -0.21 -7.65 14.87
N TRP A 480 0.76 -8.43 15.33
CA TRP A 480 0.53 -9.61 16.17
C TRP A 480 0.15 -9.23 17.59
N GLN A 481 0.79 -8.20 18.15
CA GLN A 481 0.45 -7.67 19.46
C GLN A 481 -0.93 -6.99 19.44
N MET A 482 -1.25 -6.26 18.37
CA MET A 482 -2.57 -5.68 18.11
C MET A 482 -3.64 -6.78 18.10
N ALA A 483 -3.43 -7.87 17.35
CA ALA A 483 -4.34 -9.03 17.39
C ALA A 483 -4.48 -9.57 18.81
N GLY A 484 -3.36 -9.74 19.51
CA GLY A 484 -3.30 -10.12 20.93
C GLY A 484 -4.28 -9.35 21.81
N PHE A 485 -4.35 -8.02 21.71
CA PHE A 485 -5.24 -7.25 22.58
C PHE A 485 -6.73 -7.49 22.36
N TYR A 486 -7.14 -7.85 21.14
CA TYR A 486 -8.56 -8.03 20.81
C TYR A 486 -9.02 -9.50 20.89
N ILE A 487 -8.11 -10.48 20.84
CA ILE A 487 -8.45 -11.91 20.87
C ILE A 487 -7.61 -12.74 21.86
N LYS A 488 -6.94 -12.12 22.85
CA LYS A 488 -6.06 -12.79 23.84
C LYS A 488 -6.64 -14.07 24.43
N ASP A 489 -7.93 -14.07 24.78
CA ASP A 489 -8.57 -15.17 25.51
C ASP A 489 -8.78 -16.42 24.64
N LYS A 490 -8.49 -16.31 23.34
CA LYS A 490 -8.65 -17.37 22.35
C LYS A 490 -7.32 -17.84 21.74
N LEU A 491 -6.23 -17.12 22.00
CA LEU A 491 -4.91 -17.49 21.49
C LEU A 491 -4.39 -18.71 22.23
N LYS A 492 -3.78 -19.65 21.50
CA LYS A 492 -3.04 -20.74 22.11
C LYS A 492 -1.73 -20.20 22.69
N PRO A 493 -1.21 -20.76 23.80
CA PRO A 493 0.10 -20.39 24.33
C PRO A 493 1.17 -20.50 23.24
N GLU A 494 2.01 -19.48 23.16
CA GLU A 494 3.08 -19.40 22.17
C GLU A 494 4.07 -20.56 22.38
N LYS A 495 4.23 -21.42 21.38
CA LYS A 495 5.39 -22.32 21.30
C LYS A 495 6.52 -21.52 20.67
N LEU A 496 7.39 -20.96 21.50
CA LEU A 496 8.67 -20.42 21.05
C LEU A 496 9.53 -21.59 20.56
N ALA A 497 9.49 -21.86 19.25
CA ALA A 497 10.55 -22.59 18.57
C ALA A 497 11.56 -21.55 18.05
N LEU A 498 12.57 -21.26 18.88
CA LEU A 498 13.77 -20.57 18.42
C LEU A 498 14.51 -21.53 17.48
N THR A 499 14.35 -21.35 16.17
CA THR A 499 15.28 -21.95 15.22
C THR A 499 16.60 -21.21 15.31
N ALA A 500 17.65 -21.93 15.72
CA ALA A 500 19.00 -21.41 15.73
C ALA A 500 19.38 -20.94 14.33
N ALA A 501 20.05 -19.79 14.25
CA ALA A 501 20.68 -19.34 13.02
C ALA A 501 21.63 -20.45 12.52
N PRO A 502 21.64 -20.77 11.21
CA PRO A 502 22.61 -21.71 10.67
C PRO A 502 24.02 -21.20 10.98
N GLN A 503 24.83 -22.06 11.60
CA GLN A 503 26.24 -21.73 11.83
C GLN A 503 26.91 -21.50 10.46
N PRO A 504 27.76 -20.46 10.32
CA PRO A 504 28.54 -20.27 9.12
C PRO A 504 29.44 -21.49 8.92
N THR A 505 29.14 -22.31 7.93
CA THR A 505 30.03 -23.37 7.49
C THR A 505 31.29 -22.73 6.93
N VAL A 506 32.43 -23.10 7.50
CA VAL A 506 33.75 -22.75 6.97
C VAL A 506 33.84 -23.32 5.56
N LYS A 507 33.79 -22.45 4.55
CA LYS A 507 34.02 -22.84 3.15
C LYS A 507 35.43 -23.43 3.06
N GLN A 508 35.53 -24.70 2.67
CA GLN A 508 36.82 -25.27 2.28
C GLN A 508 37.42 -24.45 1.15
N VAL A 509 38.73 -24.23 1.17
CA VAL A 509 39.46 -23.63 0.05
C VAL A 509 39.44 -24.62 -1.10
N VAL A 510 38.44 -24.52 -1.96
CA VAL A 510 38.34 -25.32 -3.18
C VAL A 510 39.32 -24.74 -4.18
N LYS A 511 40.29 -25.56 -4.62
CA LYS A 511 41.10 -25.23 -5.80
C LYS A 511 40.27 -25.47 -7.04
N TYR A 512 40.22 -24.46 -7.90
CA TYR A 512 39.51 -24.52 -9.16
C TYR A 512 40.47 -24.73 -10.33
N THR A 513 40.00 -25.41 -11.38
CA THR A 513 40.82 -25.82 -12.54
C THR A 513 40.66 -24.93 -13.77
N ASP A 514 39.52 -24.25 -13.91
CA ASP A 514 39.26 -23.28 -14.98
C ASP A 514 39.92 -21.91 -14.71
N ASN A 515 40.21 -21.18 -15.79
CA ASN A 515 40.82 -19.86 -15.72
C ASN A 515 39.72 -18.79 -15.79
N LEU A 516 39.75 -17.80 -14.89
CA LEU A 516 38.77 -16.70 -14.91
C LEU A 516 38.73 -15.95 -16.24
N LYS A 517 39.86 -15.90 -16.96
CA LYS A 517 39.94 -15.28 -18.30
C LYS A 517 39.06 -15.97 -19.34
N ASP A 518 38.74 -17.24 -19.16
CA ASP A 518 37.90 -18.00 -20.09
C ASP A 518 36.44 -17.50 -20.09
N PHE A 519 36.02 -16.91 -18.96
CA PHE A 519 34.69 -16.35 -18.73
C PHE A 519 34.57 -14.87 -19.09
N ALA A 520 35.69 -14.20 -19.39
CA ALA A 520 35.68 -12.78 -19.74
C ALA A 520 35.15 -12.57 -21.17
N GLY A 521 34.37 -11.51 -21.38
CA GLY A 521 33.83 -11.14 -22.68
C GLY A 521 32.45 -10.50 -22.60
N GLU A 522 31.89 -10.21 -23.76
CA GLU A 522 30.53 -9.65 -23.89
C GLU A 522 29.51 -10.76 -24.12
N TYR A 523 28.34 -10.60 -23.50
CA TYR A 523 27.26 -11.59 -23.51
C TYR A 523 25.91 -10.90 -23.73
N HIS A 524 25.13 -11.40 -24.69
CA HIS A 524 23.83 -10.85 -25.07
C HIS A 524 22.67 -11.77 -24.69
N SER A 525 21.57 -11.21 -24.17
CA SER A 525 20.30 -11.93 -24.05
C SER A 525 19.28 -11.37 -25.03
N GLU A 526 18.90 -12.16 -26.03
CA GLU A 526 17.83 -11.82 -26.98
C GLU A 526 16.48 -11.59 -26.29
N GLU A 527 16.19 -12.36 -25.23
CA GLU A 527 14.94 -12.23 -24.48
C GLU A 527 14.82 -10.86 -23.80
N LEU A 528 15.91 -10.40 -23.16
CA LEU A 528 15.93 -9.08 -22.50
C LEU A 528 16.31 -7.92 -23.44
N GLY A 529 16.97 -8.21 -24.57
CA GLY A 529 17.55 -7.20 -25.44
C GLY A 529 18.66 -6.38 -24.77
N THR A 530 19.45 -7.00 -23.87
CA THR A 530 20.54 -6.32 -23.16
C THR A 530 21.84 -7.11 -23.16
N ASP A 531 22.94 -6.40 -22.90
CA ASP A 531 24.30 -6.90 -22.86
C ASP A 531 24.92 -6.79 -21.47
N TYR A 532 25.69 -7.80 -21.10
CA TYR A 532 26.60 -7.76 -19.95
C TYR A 532 28.03 -7.99 -20.42
N THR A 533 28.99 -7.32 -19.79
CA THR A 533 30.41 -7.57 -19.99
C THR A 533 31.00 -8.17 -18.73
N LEU A 534 31.75 -9.25 -18.88
CA LEU A 534 32.49 -9.87 -17.79
C LEU A 534 33.97 -9.54 -17.93
N ILE A 535 34.55 -8.97 -16.88
CA ILE A 535 35.96 -8.57 -16.83
C ILE A 535 36.67 -9.20 -15.63
N VAL A 536 37.95 -9.50 -15.78
CA VAL A 536 38.79 -10.02 -14.69
C VAL A 536 39.48 -8.85 -14.01
N CYS A 537 39.22 -8.66 -12.72
CA CYS A 537 39.83 -7.64 -11.88
C CYS A 537 40.62 -8.34 -10.77
N GLY A 538 41.93 -8.51 -10.95
CA GLY A 538 42.74 -9.31 -10.02
C GLY A 538 42.35 -10.79 -10.06
N ASP A 539 41.87 -11.30 -8.93
CA ASP A 539 41.44 -12.70 -8.73
C ASP A 539 39.92 -12.88 -8.73
N VAL A 540 39.16 -11.84 -9.09
CA VAL A 540 37.69 -11.88 -9.17
C VAL A 540 37.18 -11.62 -10.58
N LEU A 541 36.00 -12.16 -10.86
CA LEU A 541 35.24 -11.86 -12.07
C LEU A 541 34.20 -10.79 -11.73
N VAL A 542 34.16 -9.71 -12.50
CA VAL A 542 33.21 -8.60 -12.31
C VAL A 542 32.25 -8.56 -13.49
N MET A 543 30.96 -8.52 -13.18
CA MET A 543 29.89 -8.38 -14.15
C MET A 543 29.47 -6.91 -14.25
N THR A 544 29.58 -6.35 -15.45
CA THR A 544 29.27 -4.95 -15.73
C THR A 544 28.09 -4.86 -16.71
N HIS A 545 27.32 -3.78 -16.59
CA HIS A 545 26.16 -3.51 -17.43
C HIS A 545 26.05 -2.00 -17.66
N LEU A 546 25.62 -1.57 -18.85
CA LEU A 546 25.58 -0.16 -19.25
C LEU A 546 24.86 0.76 -18.23
N ARG A 547 23.81 0.23 -17.58
CA ARG A 547 22.95 0.98 -16.66
C ARG A 547 23.14 0.65 -15.19
N LEU A 548 23.71 -0.52 -14.85
CA LEU A 548 23.71 -1.00 -13.47
C LEU A 548 25.09 -0.82 -12.85
N ARG A 549 25.15 -0.86 -11.51
CA ARG A 549 26.42 -0.95 -10.81
C ARG A 549 27.09 -2.30 -11.06
N ASP A 550 28.41 -2.28 -11.07
CA ASP A 550 29.22 -3.48 -11.22
C ASP A 550 28.96 -4.47 -10.08
N VAL A 551 28.82 -5.75 -10.44
CA VAL A 551 28.62 -6.84 -9.49
C VAL A 551 29.87 -7.70 -9.44
N THR A 552 30.51 -7.75 -8.29
CA THR A 552 31.58 -8.72 -8.05
C THR A 552 30.97 -10.11 -7.91
N LEU A 553 31.42 -11.06 -8.73
CA LEU A 553 30.89 -12.42 -8.75
C LEU A 553 31.63 -13.29 -7.74
N ASN A 554 30.85 -13.95 -6.90
CA ASN A 554 31.33 -14.94 -5.95
C ASN A 554 31.39 -16.29 -6.63
N ARG A 555 32.56 -16.91 -6.58
CA ARG A 555 32.75 -18.22 -7.16
C ARG A 555 32.15 -19.33 -6.29
N MET A 556 31.35 -20.19 -6.90
CA MET A 556 30.62 -21.28 -6.23
C MET A 556 31.12 -22.67 -6.66
N GLY A 557 31.62 -22.80 -7.90
CA GLY A 557 32.10 -24.05 -8.48
C GLY A 557 32.83 -23.85 -9.81
N GLU A 558 33.14 -24.94 -10.52
CA GLU A 558 33.61 -24.90 -11.91
C GLU A 558 32.50 -24.32 -12.81
N GLY A 559 32.79 -23.21 -13.48
CA GLY A 559 31.79 -22.49 -14.30
C GLY A 559 30.53 -22.03 -13.56
N GLN A 560 30.53 -21.96 -12.22
CA GLN A 560 29.38 -21.57 -11.40
C GLN A 560 29.71 -20.38 -10.50
N PHE A 561 28.86 -19.36 -10.55
CA PHE A 561 29.04 -18.11 -9.84
C PHE A 561 27.72 -17.65 -9.21
N SER A 562 27.80 -16.81 -8.19
CA SER A 562 26.67 -16.06 -7.65
C SER A 562 26.99 -14.59 -7.56
N GLY A 563 25.97 -13.74 -7.56
CA GLY A 563 26.14 -12.30 -7.44
C GLY A 563 24.92 -11.67 -6.80
N ALA A 564 25.13 -10.51 -6.20
CA ALA A 564 24.07 -9.65 -5.71
C ALA A 564 24.55 -8.20 -5.85
N GLY A 565 23.74 -7.40 -6.52
CA GLY A 565 23.96 -5.98 -6.73
C GLY A 565 22.83 -5.16 -6.09
N PRO A 566 23.01 -3.85 -5.90
CA PRO A 566 21.96 -3.02 -5.31
C PRO A 566 20.67 -2.93 -6.14
N GLU A 567 20.78 -3.02 -7.47
CA GLU A 567 19.64 -2.99 -8.41
C GLU A 567 19.21 -4.40 -8.89
N THR A 568 19.99 -5.43 -8.61
CA THR A 568 19.72 -6.80 -9.08
C THR A 568 19.41 -7.71 -7.90
N PHE A 569 18.34 -8.50 -8.00
CA PHE A 569 18.09 -9.55 -7.02
C PHE A 569 19.27 -10.54 -6.97
N PRO A 570 19.57 -11.14 -5.80
CA PRO A 570 20.57 -12.19 -5.71
C PRO A 570 20.33 -13.27 -6.78
N PHE A 571 21.38 -13.64 -7.48
CA PHE A 571 21.31 -14.53 -8.62
C PHE A 571 22.46 -15.55 -8.62
N GLU A 572 22.24 -16.62 -9.37
CA GLU A 572 23.21 -17.66 -9.67
C GLU A 572 23.43 -17.72 -11.19
N MET A 573 24.67 -18.00 -11.58
CA MET A 573 25.10 -18.11 -12.98
C MET A 573 25.78 -19.46 -13.22
N THR A 574 25.45 -20.09 -14.34
CA THR A 574 26.13 -21.29 -14.83
C THR A 574 26.60 -21.08 -16.26
N PHE A 575 27.90 -21.21 -16.51
CA PHE A 575 28.48 -21.07 -17.84
C PHE A 575 28.20 -22.30 -18.72
N LEU A 576 27.96 -22.02 -19.99
CA LEU A 576 27.75 -23.01 -21.03
C LEU A 576 29.04 -23.17 -21.82
N ARG A 577 29.38 -24.42 -22.15
CA ARG A 577 30.55 -24.75 -22.97
C ARG A 577 30.14 -25.60 -24.18
N ASP A 578 30.89 -25.48 -25.27
CA ASP A 578 30.78 -26.39 -26.40
C ASP A 578 31.57 -27.70 -26.17
N ASP A 579 31.55 -28.60 -27.14
CA ASP A 579 32.27 -29.89 -27.10
C ASP A 579 33.80 -29.74 -27.01
N LYS A 580 34.33 -28.54 -27.29
CA LYS A 580 35.76 -28.20 -27.16
C LYS A 580 36.05 -27.52 -25.81
N HIS A 581 35.10 -27.52 -24.89
CA HIS A 581 35.15 -26.84 -23.59
C HIS A 581 35.28 -25.32 -23.66
N THR A 582 34.97 -24.71 -24.81
CA THR A 582 34.98 -23.24 -24.98
C THR A 582 33.71 -22.63 -24.42
N VAL A 583 33.83 -21.56 -23.65
CA VAL A 583 32.66 -20.83 -23.10
C VAL A 583 31.88 -20.17 -24.24
N THR A 584 30.61 -20.56 -24.40
CA THR A 584 29.69 -20.06 -25.43
C THR A 584 28.61 -19.12 -24.89
N GLY A 585 28.45 -19.06 -23.56
CA GLY A 585 27.41 -18.26 -22.92
C GLY A 585 27.27 -18.60 -21.44
N PHE A 586 26.22 -18.11 -20.82
CA PHE A 586 25.81 -18.52 -19.48
C PHE A 586 24.28 -18.51 -19.34
N LYS A 587 23.80 -19.15 -18.28
CA LYS A 587 22.43 -19.05 -17.79
C LYS A 587 22.43 -18.33 -16.45
N ILE A 588 21.46 -17.44 -16.24
CA ILE A 588 21.25 -16.75 -14.97
C ILE A 588 19.89 -17.11 -14.37
N SER A 589 19.87 -17.31 -13.05
CA SER A 589 18.67 -17.63 -12.28
C SER A 589 18.60 -16.77 -11.02
N ASN A 590 17.40 -16.32 -10.66
CA ASN A 590 17.11 -15.61 -9.41
C ASN A 590 15.73 -16.07 -8.85
N PHE A 591 15.17 -15.32 -7.89
CA PHE A 591 13.90 -15.70 -7.25
C PHE A 591 12.72 -15.91 -8.22
N GLY A 592 12.71 -15.20 -9.37
CA GLY A 592 11.58 -15.13 -10.30
C GLY A 592 11.89 -15.55 -11.74
N VAL A 593 13.17 -15.83 -12.04
CA VAL A 593 13.67 -16.20 -13.37
C VAL A 593 14.57 -17.42 -13.23
N LYS A 594 14.34 -18.47 -14.00
CA LYS A 594 15.22 -19.64 -14.10
C LYS A 594 15.81 -19.76 -15.50
N ASP A 595 17.10 -20.06 -15.56
CA ASP A 595 17.85 -20.43 -16.76
C ASP A 595 17.74 -19.41 -17.91
N LEU A 596 17.69 -18.12 -17.60
CA LEU A 596 17.69 -17.08 -18.63
C LEU A 596 19.04 -17.06 -19.33
N LYS A 597 19.02 -17.20 -20.65
CA LYS A 597 20.22 -17.43 -21.45
C LYS A 597 20.85 -16.12 -21.92
N PHE A 598 22.18 -16.08 -21.80
CA PHE A 598 23.05 -15.11 -22.43
C PHE A 598 24.05 -15.83 -23.33
N VAL A 599 24.24 -15.34 -24.55
CA VAL A 599 25.15 -15.90 -25.55
C VAL A 599 26.37 -15.00 -25.66
N ARG A 600 27.57 -15.60 -25.66
CA ARG A 600 28.82 -14.86 -25.84
C ARG A 600 28.85 -14.24 -27.24
N LYS A 601 29.12 -12.93 -27.32
CA LYS A 601 29.36 -12.25 -28.59
C LYS A 601 30.71 -12.70 -29.17
N LYS A 602 30.75 -12.78 -30.50
CA LYS A 602 31.96 -13.17 -31.24
C LYS A 602 33.01 -12.07 -31.26
#